data_AF-A0A432JHA2-F1
#
_entry.id   AF-A0A432JHA2-F1
#
_cell.length_a   1.000
_cell.length_b   1.000
_cell.length_c   1.000
_cell.angle_alpha   90.00
_cell.angle_beta   90.00
_cell.angle_gamma   90.00
#
_symmetry.space_group_name_H-M   'P 1'
#
loop_
_entity.id
_entity.type
_entity.pdbx_description
1 polymer ?
#
loop_
_entity_poly.entity_id
_entity_poly.type
_entity_poly.pdbx_seq_one_letter_code
_entity_poly.pdbx_strand_id
1 'polypeptide(L)'
;VAARTKKVKIGLAVHVLPLRNPVQIAEEIATLDHLSDGRLDFGIGRSAFPRIYQGYGFDYSESRDRFDECLEIILKSWTEERFSFKGKYYQYDDLCVVPKPLQKPHPPIRIGATSADTFEMVGRMGYPIFINPSRVATLLDLKPLVADFHQAREKAGHSGQVDVGLRVPVYVAETKEKAYSEPKESTMFQMQRLINVITQSIGEAGISAGDDRAAQAERLKAMTYEDVLANMVVYGTPESVVERLQELQEELGLTQVIYEVNFGCNVPLEHQIKAVRLINEKVAPNLN
;
A
#
# COMPACT_ATOMS: atom_id res chain seq x y z
N VAL A 1 6.18 -9.59 15.64
CA VAL A 1 6.86 -10.14 14.44
C VAL A 1 8.39 -10.03 14.54
N ALA A 2 8.96 -8.83 14.73
CA ALA A 2 10.40 -8.59 14.82
C ALA A 2 11.13 -9.57 15.76
N ALA A 3 10.74 -9.61 17.04
CA ALA A 3 11.35 -10.49 18.05
C ALA A 3 11.17 -12.00 17.83
N ARG A 4 10.33 -12.42 16.87
CA ARG A 4 10.02 -13.83 16.60
C ARG A 4 10.59 -14.32 15.27
N THR A 5 11.25 -13.45 14.51
CA THR A 5 11.74 -13.74 13.16
C THR A 5 13.17 -13.23 12.99
N LYS A 6 13.97 -13.91 12.16
CA LYS A 6 15.39 -13.56 11.97
C LYS A 6 15.74 -13.06 10.56
N LYS A 7 14.95 -13.42 9.54
CA LYS A 7 15.29 -13.17 8.13
C LYS A 7 14.25 -12.35 7.38
N VAL A 8 12.96 -12.62 7.62
CA VAL A 8 11.88 -11.96 6.87
C VAL A 8 11.91 -10.45 7.11
N LYS A 9 11.77 -9.66 6.03
CA LYS A 9 11.55 -8.22 6.14
C LYS A 9 10.18 -7.93 6.75
N ILE A 10 10.04 -6.78 7.37
CA ILE A 10 8.80 -6.34 8.03
C ILE A 10 8.41 -5.02 7.37
N GLY A 11 7.25 -4.98 6.72
CA GLY A 11 6.74 -3.77 6.07
C GLY A 11 5.52 -3.22 6.79
N LEU A 12 5.39 -1.89 6.80
CA LEU A 12 4.12 -1.21 7.10
C LEU A 12 3.37 -0.95 5.79
N ALA A 13 2.05 -1.18 5.75
CA ALA A 13 1.26 -1.10 4.52
C ALA A 13 -0.13 -0.49 4.76
N VAL A 14 -0.26 0.72 5.30
CA VAL A 14 0.77 1.77 5.52
C VAL A 14 0.60 2.43 6.89
N HIS A 15 1.63 3.12 7.37
CA HIS A 15 1.50 4.06 8.49
C HIS A 15 0.91 5.39 7.98
N VAL A 16 -0.23 5.81 8.53
CA VAL A 16 -0.89 7.07 8.13
C VAL A 16 -0.26 8.24 8.88
N LEU A 17 0.68 8.94 8.24
CA LEU A 17 1.50 9.97 8.90
C LEU A 17 0.71 11.14 9.46
N PRO A 18 -0.28 11.73 8.75
CA PRO A 18 -0.91 12.99 9.18
C PRO A 18 -1.70 12.92 10.49
N LEU A 19 -2.00 11.71 10.99
CA LEU A 19 -2.89 11.50 12.13
C LEU A 19 -2.15 11.33 13.47
N ARG A 20 -0.82 11.36 13.46
CA ARG A 20 0.01 11.18 14.66
C ARG A 20 1.16 12.20 14.70
N ASN A 21 1.76 12.34 15.87
CA ASN A 21 2.91 13.23 16.06
C ASN A 21 4.15 12.66 15.31
N PRO A 22 4.76 13.43 14.39
CA PRO A 22 5.86 12.93 13.56
C PRO A 22 7.13 12.57 14.35
N VAL A 23 7.39 13.23 15.48
CA VAL A 23 8.53 12.91 16.36
C VAL A 23 8.33 11.55 17.00
N GLN A 24 7.13 11.27 17.53
CA GLN A 24 6.80 9.96 18.09
C GLN A 24 6.90 8.85 17.03
N ILE A 25 6.44 9.11 15.80
CA ILE A 25 6.60 8.16 14.69
C ILE A 25 8.09 7.90 14.45
N ALA A 26 8.93 8.95 14.40
CA ALA A 26 10.37 8.80 14.19
C ALA A 26 11.02 7.93 15.26
N GLU A 27 10.69 8.12 16.54
CA GLU A 27 11.19 7.34 17.66
C GLU A 27 10.73 5.87 17.61
N GLU A 28 9.43 5.64 17.37
CA GLU A 28 8.82 4.32 17.31
C GLU A 28 9.39 3.48 16.16
N ILE A 29 9.54 4.10 14.98
CA ILE A 29 10.04 3.44 13.78
C ILE A 29 11.54 3.18 13.89
N ALA A 30 12.33 4.11 14.43
CA ALA A 30 13.74 3.86 14.73
C ALA A 30 13.91 2.72 15.74
N THR A 31 13.09 2.70 16.80
CA THR A 31 13.09 1.62 17.79
C THR A 31 12.74 0.27 17.14
N LEU A 32 11.70 0.23 16.31
CA LEU A 32 11.32 -0.98 15.60
C LEU A 32 12.41 -1.45 14.63
N ASP A 33 13.10 -0.51 13.98
CA ASP A 33 14.23 -0.81 13.10
C ASP A 33 15.35 -1.55 13.86
N HIS A 34 15.74 -1.05 15.04
CA HIS A 34 16.69 -1.73 15.94
C HIS A 34 16.18 -3.09 16.40
N LEU A 35 14.92 -3.18 16.86
CA LEU A 35 14.33 -4.46 17.30
C LEU A 35 14.23 -5.49 16.17
N SER A 36 14.16 -5.01 14.93
CA SER A 36 14.15 -5.84 13.74
C SER A 36 15.54 -6.17 13.22
N ASP A 37 16.61 -5.62 13.76
CA ASP A 37 17.97 -5.73 13.21
C ASP A 37 18.02 -5.23 11.75
N GLY A 38 17.40 -4.08 11.50
CA GLY A 38 17.44 -3.40 10.20
C GLY A 38 16.63 -4.08 9.10
N ARG A 39 15.54 -4.75 9.45
CA ARG A 39 14.67 -5.47 8.49
C ARG A 39 13.38 -4.72 8.16
N LEU A 40 13.26 -3.46 8.58
CA LEU A 40 12.04 -2.67 8.44
C LEU A 40 11.99 -1.97 7.07
N ASP A 41 10.87 -2.14 6.36
CA ASP A 41 10.44 -1.28 5.25
C ASP A 41 9.35 -0.33 5.78
N PHE A 42 9.63 0.97 5.79
CA PHE A 42 8.74 2.01 6.31
C PHE A 42 7.73 2.46 5.22
N GLY A 43 6.66 1.69 5.05
CA GLY A 43 5.57 2.07 4.17
C GLY A 43 4.63 3.08 4.80
N ILE A 44 4.44 4.21 4.13
CA ILE A 44 3.72 5.40 4.62
C ILE A 44 2.60 5.80 3.67
N GLY A 45 1.63 6.56 4.18
CA GLY A 45 0.62 7.19 3.35
C GLY A 45 -0.20 8.21 4.09
N ARG A 46 -1.21 8.74 3.39
CA ARG A 46 -2.13 9.77 3.86
C ARG A 46 -3.57 9.30 4.05
N SER A 47 -3.81 7.99 3.96
CA SER A 47 -5.16 7.42 3.80
C SER A 47 -5.88 7.94 2.54
N ALA A 48 -6.95 7.26 2.16
CA ALA A 48 -7.85 7.67 1.07
C ALA A 48 -9.30 7.80 1.55
N PHE A 49 -9.50 7.83 2.87
CA PHE A 49 -10.80 7.76 3.53
C PHE A 49 -10.98 8.96 4.47
N PRO A 50 -11.75 9.99 4.07
CA PRO A 50 -11.96 11.20 4.87
C PRO A 50 -12.56 10.92 6.25
N ARG A 51 -13.44 9.92 6.37
CA ARG A 51 -13.99 9.45 7.65
C ARG A 51 -12.95 9.11 8.71
N ILE A 52 -11.77 8.62 8.31
CA ILE A 52 -10.69 8.35 9.26
C ILE A 52 -10.16 9.65 9.87
N TYR A 53 -10.06 10.73 9.09
CA TYR A 53 -9.65 12.04 9.59
C TYR A 53 -10.70 12.64 10.53
N GLN A 54 -11.98 12.56 10.16
CA GLN A 54 -13.10 12.99 11.01
C GLN A 54 -13.05 12.31 12.38
N GLY A 55 -12.77 11.00 12.43
CA GLY A 55 -12.65 10.24 13.68
C GLY A 55 -11.49 10.70 14.60
N TYR A 56 -10.45 11.31 14.03
CA TYR A 56 -9.33 11.92 14.75
C TYR A 56 -9.49 13.43 14.96
N GLY A 57 -10.60 14.02 14.50
CA GLY A 57 -10.88 15.45 14.61
C GLY A 57 -10.06 16.34 13.65
N PHE A 58 -9.57 15.78 12.55
CA PHE A 58 -8.85 16.53 11.51
C PHE A 58 -9.70 16.73 10.25
N ASP A 59 -9.46 17.82 9.54
CA ASP A 59 -10.00 18.01 8.18
C ASP A 59 -9.16 17.23 7.17
N TYR A 60 -9.81 16.48 6.30
CA TYR A 60 -9.16 15.73 5.23
C TYR A 60 -8.49 16.64 4.18
N SER A 61 -8.94 17.89 4.05
CA SER A 61 -8.31 18.88 3.17
C SER A 61 -6.84 19.16 3.55
N GLU A 62 -6.48 18.96 4.83
CA GLU A 62 -5.13 19.14 5.37
C GLU A 62 -4.21 17.93 5.13
N SER A 63 -4.76 16.81 4.62
CA SER A 63 -4.07 15.52 4.57
C SER A 63 -2.74 15.56 3.81
N ARG A 64 -2.67 16.34 2.71
CA ARG A 64 -1.47 16.45 1.87
C ARG A 64 -0.40 17.29 2.57
N ASP A 65 -0.73 18.52 2.93
CA ASP A 65 0.24 19.43 3.58
C ASP A 65 0.80 18.82 4.87
N ARG A 66 -0.06 18.17 5.69
CA ARG A 66 0.40 17.46 6.89
C ARG A 66 1.30 16.27 6.58
N PHE A 67 1.04 15.54 5.49
CA PHE A 67 1.88 14.42 5.09
C PHE A 67 3.29 14.90 4.74
N ASP A 68 3.39 16.00 3.99
CA ASP A 68 4.67 16.58 3.57
C ASP A 68 5.47 17.08 4.79
N GLU A 69 4.84 17.84 5.71
CA GLU A 69 5.50 18.27 6.95
C GLU A 69 5.92 17.09 7.84
N CYS A 70 5.04 16.09 8.02
CA CYS A 70 5.36 14.92 8.82
C CYS A 70 6.56 14.16 8.26
N LEU A 71 6.61 13.95 6.94
CA LEU A 71 7.71 13.24 6.30
C LEU A 71 9.03 14.01 6.47
N GLU A 72 9.03 15.33 6.27
CA GLU A 72 10.22 16.15 6.46
C GLU A 72 10.73 16.06 7.91
N ILE A 73 9.84 16.23 8.88
CA ILE A 73 10.19 16.17 10.31
C ILE A 73 10.75 14.79 10.68
N ILE A 74 10.16 13.70 10.18
CA ILE A 74 10.66 12.34 10.41
C ILE A 74 12.06 12.16 9.82
N LEU A 75 12.29 12.61 8.59
CA LEU A 75 13.60 12.52 7.95
C LEU A 75 14.65 13.31 8.74
N LYS A 76 14.36 14.57 9.09
CA LYS A 76 15.24 15.41 9.93
C LYS A 76 15.53 14.76 11.28
N SER A 77 14.52 14.15 11.90
CA SER A 77 14.67 13.41 13.15
C SER A 77 15.66 12.25 13.06
N TRP A 78 15.84 11.66 11.88
CA TRP A 78 16.77 10.54 11.68
C TRP A 78 18.15 10.95 11.16
N THR A 79 18.23 12.01 10.37
CA THR A 79 19.45 12.40 9.65
C THR A 79 20.20 13.56 10.30
N GLU A 80 19.54 14.38 11.11
CA GLU A 80 20.15 15.54 11.78
C GLU A 80 20.36 15.25 13.27
N GLU A 81 21.45 15.76 13.85
CA GLU A 81 21.68 15.67 15.30
C GLU A 81 20.64 16.51 16.06
N ARG A 82 20.44 17.75 15.61
CA ARG A 82 19.44 18.69 16.10
C ARG A 82 18.84 19.47 14.93
N PHE A 83 17.58 19.85 15.01
CA PHE A 83 16.92 20.67 13.99
C PHE A 83 15.80 21.54 14.57
N SER A 84 15.54 22.68 13.96
CA SER A 84 14.31 23.45 14.14
C SER A 84 13.41 23.28 12.91
N PHE A 85 12.10 23.33 13.10
CA PHE A 85 11.12 23.21 12.03
C PHE A 85 10.00 24.22 12.25
N LYS A 86 9.61 24.94 11.18
CA LYS A 86 8.54 25.93 11.24
C LYS A 86 7.59 25.75 10.06
N GLY A 87 6.64 24.83 10.24
CA GLY A 87 5.56 24.57 9.30
C GLY A 87 4.26 25.26 9.70
N LYS A 88 3.23 24.98 8.90
CA LYS A 88 1.84 25.35 9.12
C LYS A 88 1.23 24.54 10.28
N TYR A 89 1.58 23.26 10.41
CA TYR A 89 0.99 22.37 11.41
C TYR A 89 1.93 22.05 12.58
N TYR A 90 3.23 22.04 12.33
CA TYR A 90 4.23 21.70 13.35
C TYR A 90 5.26 22.81 13.52
N GLN A 91 5.62 23.07 14.77
CA GLN A 91 6.69 24.00 15.12
C GLN A 91 7.56 23.36 16.20
N TYR A 92 8.85 23.23 15.92
CA TYR A 92 9.86 22.68 16.83
C TYR A 92 11.06 23.62 16.85
N ASP A 93 11.62 23.82 18.04
CA ASP A 93 12.83 24.60 18.23
C ASP A 93 13.91 23.72 18.84
N ASP A 94 15.06 23.65 18.17
CA ASP A 94 16.27 22.96 18.59
C ASP A 94 16.03 21.51 19.09
N LEU A 95 15.25 20.75 18.31
CA LEU A 95 14.83 19.40 18.67
C LEU A 95 15.92 18.37 18.40
N CYS A 96 16.20 17.51 19.38
CA CYS A 96 17.02 16.31 19.24
C CYS A 96 16.14 15.07 19.45
N VAL A 97 16.09 14.19 18.44
CA VAL A 97 15.27 12.98 18.47
C VAL A 97 16.15 11.75 18.53
N VAL A 98 15.85 10.84 19.46
CA VAL A 98 16.57 9.57 19.67
C VAL A 98 15.57 8.43 19.95
N PRO A 99 15.87 7.17 19.57
CA PRO A 99 17.08 6.73 18.87
C PRO A 99 17.08 7.12 17.38
N LYS A 100 18.26 7.17 16.77
CA LYS A 100 18.38 7.18 15.29
C LYS A 100 18.16 5.75 14.76
N PRO A 101 17.65 5.55 13.53
CA PRO A 101 17.49 4.22 12.97
C PRO A 101 18.83 3.49 12.81
N LEU A 102 18.76 2.16 12.82
CA LEU A 102 19.91 1.29 12.57
C LEU A 102 20.31 1.37 11.09
N GLN A 103 19.33 1.24 10.19
CA GLN A 103 19.51 1.40 8.75
C GLN A 103 19.87 2.86 8.42
N LYS A 104 20.79 3.05 7.45
CA LYS A 104 21.29 4.36 7.02
C LYS A 104 20.92 4.64 5.55
N PRO A 105 20.55 5.89 5.20
CA PRO A 105 20.34 7.03 6.10
C PRO A 105 19.10 6.88 6.99
N HIS A 106 18.16 6.03 6.60
CA HIS A 106 16.94 5.66 7.33
C HIS A 106 16.43 4.31 6.80
N PRO A 107 15.39 3.69 7.41
CA PRO A 107 14.73 2.53 6.83
C PRO A 107 14.19 2.82 5.43
N PRO A 108 14.20 1.88 4.47
CA PRO A 108 13.61 2.08 3.15
C PRO A 108 12.16 2.59 3.23
N ILE A 109 11.85 3.68 2.53
CA ILE A 109 10.52 4.30 2.53
C ILE A 109 9.76 3.86 1.28
N ARG A 110 8.47 3.57 1.44
CA ARG A 110 7.55 3.28 0.32
C ARG A 110 6.26 4.06 0.52
N ILE A 111 5.69 4.64 -0.53
CA ILE A 111 4.48 5.47 -0.40
C ILE A 111 3.28 4.77 -1.00
N GLY A 112 2.22 4.63 -0.19
CA GLY A 112 0.94 4.09 -0.59
C GLY A 112 0.21 4.98 -1.59
N ALA A 113 -0.22 4.39 -2.71
CA ALA A 113 -0.93 5.08 -3.78
C ALA A 113 -2.24 4.38 -4.16
N THR A 114 -3.28 5.18 -4.38
CA THR A 114 -4.59 4.69 -4.86
C THR A 114 -5.19 5.54 -5.99
N SER A 115 -4.69 6.75 -6.25
CA SER A 115 -5.29 7.71 -7.20
C SER A 115 -4.25 8.28 -8.15
N ALA A 116 -4.65 8.73 -9.34
CA ALA A 116 -3.75 9.36 -10.32
C ALA A 116 -2.86 10.45 -9.70
N ASP A 117 -3.45 11.40 -8.96
CA ASP A 117 -2.69 12.44 -8.24
C ASP A 117 -1.63 11.89 -7.28
N THR A 118 -1.89 10.71 -6.69
CA THR A 118 -0.94 10.06 -5.78
C THR A 118 0.18 9.38 -6.55
N PHE A 119 -0.10 8.73 -7.67
CA PHE A 119 0.93 8.17 -8.54
C PHE A 119 1.88 9.26 -9.03
N GLU A 120 1.34 10.38 -9.54
CA GLU A 120 2.15 11.51 -9.97
C GLU A 120 2.96 12.11 -8.82
N MET A 121 2.35 12.31 -7.65
CA MET A 121 3.04 12.83 -6.46
C MET A 121 4.20 11.94 -6.03
N VAL A 122 3.99 10.62 -5.91
CA VAL A 122 5.05 9.68 -5.50
C VAL A 122 6.17 9.66 -6.54
N GLY A 123 5.80 9.75 -7.82
CA GLY A 123 6.75 9.88 -8.93
C GLY A 123 7.65 11.10 -8.76
N ARG A 124 7.07 12.29 -8.56
CA ARG A 124 7.83 13.53 -8.32
C ARG A 124 8.76 13.45 -7.11
N MET A 125 8.34 12.75 -6.05
CA MET A 125 9.16 12.57 -4.86
C MET A 125 10.29 11.54 -5.06
N GLY A 126 10.17 10.65 -6.06
CA GLY A 126 11.19 9.66 -6.40
C GLY A 126 11.22 8.41 -5.51
N TYR A 127 10.26 8.25 -4.60
CA TYR A 127 10.17 7.08 -3.71
C TYR A 127 9.58 5.85 -4.42
N PRO A 128 9.93 4.63 -3.95
CA PRO A 128 9.15 3.42 -4.23
C PRO A 128 7.65 3.60 -4.00
N ILE A 129 6.86 3.05 -4.92
CA ILE A 129 5.39 3.11 -4.87
C ILE A 129 4.80 1.79 -4.38
N PHE A 130 3.81 1.89 -3.49
CA PHE A 130 3.01 0.76 -3.02
C PHE A 130 1.55 0.94 -3.43
N ILE A 131 1.14 0.19 -4.44
CA ILE A 131 -0.15 0.35 -5.12
C ILE A 131 -1.22 -0.46 -4.40
N ASN A 132 -2.30 0.21 -4.03
CA ASN A 132 -3.55 -0.44 -3.66
C ASN A 132 -4.58 -0.18 -4.79
N PRO A 133 -5.04 -1.23 -5.49
CA PRO A 133 -5.89 -1.10 -6.68
C PRO A 133 -7.36 -0.79 -6.36
N SER A 134 -7.68 -0.25 -5.18
CA SER A 134 -9.07 -0.01 -4.75
C SER A 134 -9.81 1.06 -5.56
N ARG A 135 -9.20 1.65 -6.60
CA ARG A 135 -9.80 2.67 -7.49
C ARG A 135 -9.95 2.23 -8.94
N VAL A 136 -9.49 1.04 -9.27
CA VAL A 136 -9.63 0.46 -10.61
C VAL A 136 -10.67 -0.65 -10.62
N ALA A 137 -11.22 -0.96 -11.80
CA ALA A 137 -12.15 -2.07 -11.98
C ALA A 137 -11.44 -3.33 -12.49
N THR A 138 -10.29 -3.17 -13.15
CA THR A 138 -9.34 -4.25 -13.44
C THR A 138 -7.92 -3.85 -13.05
N LEU A 139 -7.12 -4.82 -12.59
CA LEU A 139 -5.71 -4.59 -12.25
C LEU A 139 -4.91 -3.97 -13.41
N LEU A 140 -5.26 -4.28 -14.66
CA LEU A 140 -4.57 -3.73 -15.83
C LEU A 140 -4.89 -2.24 -16.10
N ASP A 141 -5.96 -1.69 -15.52
CA ASP A 141 -6.23 -0.24 -15.57
C ASP A 141 -5.16 0.56 -14.80
N LEU A 142 -4.30 -0.10 -14.03
CA LEU A 142 -3.15 0.54 -13.38
C LEU A 142 -2.06 0.96 -14.38
N LYS A 143 -2.02 0.37 -15.59
CA LYS A 143 -0.98 0.62 -16.59
C LYS A 143 -0.76 2.12 -16.89
N PRO A 144 -1.81 2.91 -17.23
CA PRO A 144 -1.64 4.35 -17.41
C PRO A 144 -1.17 5.07 -16.14
N LEU A 145 -1.64 4.66 -14.95
CA LEU A 145 -1.23 5.29 -13.69
C LEU A 145 0.26 5.03 -13.37
N VAL A 146 0.75 3.82 -13.64
CA VAL A 146 2.17 3.49 -13.49
C VAL A 146 3.02 4.28 -14.50
N ALA A 147 2.53 4.46 -15.73
CA ALA A 147 3.20 5.32 -16.70
C ALA A 147 3.27 6.79 -16.23
N ASP A 148 2.19 7.33 -15.66
CA ASP A 148 2.17 8.68 -15.09
C ASP A 148 3.16 8.82 -13.92
N PHE A 149 3.25 7.80 -13.06
CA PHE A 149 4.26 7.74 -11.98
C PHE A 149 5.69 7.84 -12.54
N HIS A 150 6.02 7.04 -13.55
CA HIS A 150 7.36 7.08 -14.16
C HIS A 150 7.63 8.40 -14.87
N GLN A 151 6.65 8.95 -15.59
CA GLN A 151 6.80 10.25 -16.26
C GLN A 151 7.02 11.38 -15.25
N ALA A 152 6.28 11.38 -14.14
CA ALA A 152 6.44 12.37 -13.08
C ALA A 152 7.82 12.27 -12.41
N ARG A 153 8.32 11.03 -12.25
CA ARG A 153 9.65 10.74 -11.73
C ARG A 153 10.76 11.26 -12.64
N GLU A 154 10.66 11.01 -13.94
CA GLU A 154 11.61 11.52 -14.94
C GLU A 154 11.61 13.05 -15.00
N LYS A 155 10.43 13.68 -15.05
CA LYS A 155 10.30 15.15 -15.04
C LYS A 155 10.91 15.81 -13.80
N ALA A 156 10.88 15.13 -12.65
CA ALA A 156 11.49 15.59 -11.41
C ALA A 156 13.00 15.31 -11.32
N GLY A 157 13.60 14.70 -12.35
CA GLY A 157 15.04 14.45 -12.44
C GLY A 157 15.52 13.18 -11.74
N HIS A 158 14.61 12.31 -11.30
CA HIS A 158 14.97 11.03 -10.69
C HIS A 158 15.27 10.00 -11.78
N SER A 159 16.47 9.40 -11.73
CA SER A 159 16.95 8.40 -12.68
C SER A 159 17.08 7.01 -12.04
N GLY A 160 17.28 5.97 -12.87
CA GLY A 160 17.47 4.60 -12.41
C GLY A 160 16.16 3.86 -12.08
N GLN A 161 16.29 2.58 -11.72
CA GLN A 161 15.17 1.72 -11.35
C GLN A 161 14.55 2.16 -10.02
N VAL A 162 13.25 1.91 -9.89
CA VAL A 162 12.49 2.18 -8.67
C VAL A 162 11.56 1.01 -8.41
N ASP A 163 11.33 0.71 -7.14
CA ASP A 163 10.42 -0.35 -6.75
C ASP A 163 8.96 0.04 -7.04
N VAL A 164 8.26 -0.86 -7.73
CA VAL A 164 6.82 -0.77 -8.03
C VAL A 164 6.15 -1.99 -7.41
N GLY A 165 5.53 -1.80 -6.24
CA GLY A 165 4.88 -2.86 -5.48
C GLY A 165 3.36 -2.86 -5.66
N LEU A 166 2.77 -3.99 -6.03
CA LEU A 166 1.31 -4.16 -6.11
C LEU A 166 0.78 -4.97 -4.93
N ARG A 167 -0.20 -4.42 -4.20
CA ARG A 167 -1.05 -5.21 -3.30
C ARG A 167 -2.16 -5.89 -4.10
N VAL A 168 -2.25 -7.21 -4.02
CA VAL A 168 -3.32 -7.98 -4.70
C VAL A 168 -3.75 -9.19 -3.89
N PRO A 169 -5.06 -9.51 -3.82
CA PRO A 169 -5.51 -10.78 -3.26
C PRO A 169 -4.98 -11.96 -4.08
N VAL A 170 -4.35 -12.94 -3.42
CA VAL A 170 -3.85 -14.15 -4.07
C VAL A 170 -4.32 -15.36 -3.28
N TYR A 171 -4.90 -16.34 -3.97
CA TYR A 171 -5.37 -17.58 -3.34
C TYR A 171 -5.05 -18.77 -4.24
N VAL A 172 -4.36 -19.76 -3.69
CA VAL A 172 -3.89 -20.94 -4.42
C VAL A 172 -4.46 -22.19 -3.77
N ALA A 173 -5.06 -23.06 -4.57
CA ALA A 173 -5.51 -24.38 -4.15
C ALA A 173 -5.09 -25.45 -5.17
N GLU A 174 -5.29 -26.73 -4.86
CA GLU A 174 -4.85 -27.82 -5.74
C GLU A 174 -5.68 -27.93 -7.02
N THR A 175 -6.92 -27.43 -7.00
CA THR A 175 -7.80 -27.38 -8.17
C THR A 175 -8.43 -26.00 -8.32
N LYS A 176 -8.83 -25.67 -9.54
CA LYS A 176 -9.50 -24.41 -9.87
C LYS A 176 -10.79 -24.22 -9.08
N GLU A 177 -11.57 -25.30 -8.93
CA GLU A 177 -12.85 -25.30 -8.22
C GLU A 177 -12.66 -24.90 -6.75
N LYS A 178 -11.64 -25.47 -6.08
CA LYS A 178 -11.31 -25.11 -4.70
C LYS A 178 -10.79 -23.67 -4.60
N ALA A 179 -9.88 -23.30 -5.49
CA ALA A 179 -9.29 -21.97 -5.50
C ALA A 179 -10.35 -20.87 -5.66
N TYR A 180 -11.47 -21.18 -6.32
CA TYR A 180 -12.56 -20.22 -6.52
C TYR A 180 -13.66 -20.32 -5.47
N SER A 181 -13.93 -21.50 -4.90
CA SER A 181 -15.01 -21.67 -3.92
C SER A 181 -14.58 -21.32 -2.49
N GLU A 182 -13.38 -21.73 -2.06
CA GLU A 182 -12.90 -21.55 -0.69
C GLU A 182 -12.79 -20.08 -0.24
N PRO A 183 -12.28 -19.14 -1.06
CA PRO A 183 -12.19 -17.73 -0.65
C PRO A 183 -13.42 -16.90 -1.02
N LYS A 184 -14.46 -17.48 -1.63
CA LYS A 184 -15.59 -16.75 -2.24
C LYS A 184 -16.32 -15.87 -1.24
N GLU A 185 -16.73 -16.43 -0.11
CA GLU A 185 -17.48 -15.70 0.91
C GLU A 185 -16.68 -14.51 1.44
N SER A 186 -15.42 -14.74 1.81
CA SER A 186 -14.51 -13.70 2.30
C SER A 186 -14.31 -12.59 1.26
N THR A 187 -14.09 -12.98 0.00
CA THR A 187 -13.90 -12.04 -1.10
C THR A 187 -15.13 -11.17 -1.32
N MET A 188 -16.32 -11.77 -1.41
CA MET A 188 -17.57 -11.02 -1.63
C MET A 188 -17.91 -10.12 -0.44
N PHE A 189 -17.63 -10.55 0.79
CA PHE A 189 -17.75 -9.70 1.97
C PHE A 189 -16.86 -8.45 1.86
N GLN A 190 -15.61 -8.61 1.43
CA GLN A 190 -14.70 -7.49 1.25
C GLN A 190 -15.11 -6.56 0.11
N MET A 191 -15.62 -7.10 -1.01
CA MET A 191 -16.15 -6.30 -2.10
C MET A 191 -17.33 -5.44 -1.64
N GLN A 192 -18.25 -6.01 -0.85
CA GLN A 192 -19.35 -5.24 -0.26
C GLN A 192 -18.84 -4.13 0.66
N ARG A 193 -17.81 -4.40 1.48
CA ARG A 193 -17.18 -3.36 2.32
C ARG A 193 -16.57 -2.24 1.48
N LEU A 194 -15.87 -2.58 0.40
CA LEU A 194 -15.29 -1.60 -0.51
C LEU A 194 -16.37 -0.72 -1.15
N ILE A 195 -17.45 -1.32 -1.67
CA ILE A 195 -18.61 -0.60 -2.21
C ILE A 195 -19.18 0.37 -1.18
N ASN A 196 -19.37 -0.08 0.06
CA ASN A 196 -19.92 0.76 1.13
C ASN A 196 -19.01 1.95 1.44
N VAL A 197 -17.70 1.72 1.54
CA VAL A 197 -16.73 2.78 1.83
C VAL A 197 -16.68 3.81 0.70
N ILE A 198 -16.67 3.37 -0.56
CA ILE A 198 -16.67 4.28 -1.72
C ILE A 198 -17.99 5.07 -1.77
N THR A 199 -19.13 4.40 -1.60
CA THR A 199 -20.45 5.03 -1.62
C THR A 199 -20.58 6.10 -0.53
N GLN A 200 -20.08 5.84 0.68
CA GLN A 200 -20.09 6.79 1.79
C GLN A 200 -19.18 8.00 1.56
N SER A 201 -18.17 7.87 0.69
CA SER A 201 -17.24 8.97 0.38
C SER A 201 -17.70 9.90 -0.74
N ILE A 202 -18.85 9.63 -1.38
CA ILE A 202 -19.35 10.46 -2.48
C ILE A 202 -19.66 11.87 -1.97
N GLY A 203 -19.06 12.89 -2.61
CA GLY A 203 -19.28 14.30 -2.28
C GLY A 203 -18.50 14.83 -1.07
N GLU A 204 -17.63 14.03 -0.45
CA GLU A 204 -16.78 14.51 0.64
C GLU A 204 -15.69 15.47 0.12
N ALA A 205 -15.47 16.57 0.85
CA ALA A 205 -14.44 17.55 0.53
C ALA A 205 -13.02 16.97 0.63
N GLY A 206 -12.09 17.46 -0.20
CA GLY A 206 -10.71 17.00 -0.26
C GLY A 206 -10.48 15.76 -1.14
N ILE A 207 -11.52 15.22 -1.75
CA ILE A 207 -11.42 14.26 -2.85
C ILE A 207 -11.01 15.00 -4.13
N SER A 208 -10.12 14.39 -4.93
CA SER A 208 -9.59 15.01 -6.16
C SER A 208 -10.69 15.25 -7.20
N ALA A 209 -10.56 16.33 -7.97
CA ALA A 209 -11.52 16.72 -9.00
C ALA A 209 -11.69 15.67 -10.13
N GLY A 210 -10.75 14.74 -10.29
CA GLY A 210 -10.82 13.63 -11.25
C GLY A 210 -11.34 12.30 -10.68
N ASP A 211 -11.75 12.26 -9.40
CA ASP A 211 -12.12 11.03 -8.69
C ASP A 211 -13.64 10.83 -8.67
N ASP A 212 -14.19 10.21 -9.72
CA ASP A 212 -15.62 9.91 -9.83
C ASP A 212 -16.00 8.68 -8.98
N ARG A 213 -16.15 8.91 -7.67
CA ARG A 213 -16.56 7.89 -6.70
C ARG A 213 -17.95 7.31 -6.98
N ALA A 214 -18.84 8.08 -7.60
CA ALA A 214 -20.18 7.62 -7.93
C ALA A 214 -20.12 6.58 -9.05
N ALA A 215 -19.47 6.90 -10.18
CA ALA A 215 -19.27 5.95 -11.26
C ALA A 215 -18.47 4.72 -10.80
N GLN A 216 -17.47 4.92 -9.93
CA GLN A 216 -16.72 3.82 -9.34
C GLN A 216 -17.62 2.87 -8.52
N ALA A 217 -18.46 3.42 -7.64
CA ALA A 217 -19.38 2.64 -6.84
C ALA A 217 -20.37 1.84 -7.71
N GLU A 218 -20.94 2.47 -8.73
CA GLU A 218 -21.89 1.81 -9.64
C GLU A 218 -21.24 0.66 -10.42
N ARG A 219 -20.01 0.85 -10.92
CA ARG A 219 -19.24 -0.23 -11.57
C ARG A 219 -19.02 -1.41 -10.62
N LEU A 220 -18.58 -1.15 -9.39
CA LEU A 220 -18.32 -2.21 -8.41
C LEU A 220 -19.60 -2.94 -7.98
N LYS A 221 -20.73 -2.24 -7.85
CA LYS A 221 -22.04 -2.86 -7.55
C LYS A 221 -22.51 -3.81 -8.65
N ALA A 222 -22.14 -3.55 -9.90
CA ALA A 222 -22.51 -4.36 -11.04
C ALA A 222 -21.62 -5.62 -11.22
N MET A 223 -20.50 -5.73 -10.49
CA MET A 223 -19.58 -6.86 -10.64
C MET A 223 -20.15 -8.16 -10.07
N THR A 224 -20.13 -9.21 -10.88
CA THR A 224 -20.35 -10.58 -10.42
C THR A 224 -19.09 -11.14 -9.75
N TYR A 225 -19.20 -12.31 -9.12
CA TYR A 225 -18.01 -12.96 -8.57
C TYR A 225 -17.03 -13.39 -9.67
N GLU A 226 -17.56 -13.79 -10.81
CA GLU A 226 -16.80 -14.15 -12.01
C GLU A 226 -16.02 -12.93 -12.53
N ASP A 227 -16.61 -11.74 -12.51
CA ASP A 227 -15.91 -10.50 -12.85
C ASP A 227 -14.80 -10.18 -11.83
N VAL A 228 -15.03 -10.41 -10.54
CA VAL A 228 -14.00 -10.22 -9.49
C VAL A 228 -12.83 -11.16 -9.72
N LEU A 229 -13.11 -12.45 -9.98
CA LEU A 229 -12.09 -13.46 -10.29
C LEU A 229 -11.25 -13.09 -11.53
N ALA A 230 -11.87 -12.54 -12.56
CA ALA A 230 -11.17 -12.15 -13.79
C ALA A 230 -10.32 -10.89 -13.63
N ASN A 231 -10.80 -9.91 -12.86
CA ASN A 231 -10.29 -8.55 -12.94
C ASN A 231 -9.55 -8.05 -11.70
N MET A 232 -9.88 -8.53 -10.51
CA MET A 232 -9.51 -7.87 -9.24
C MET A 232 -8.64 -8.72 -8.32
N VAL A 233 -8.58 -10.04 -8.55
CA VAL A 233 -7.85 -10.99 -7.71
C VAL A 233 -7.01 -11.94 -8.58
N VAL A 234 -6.08 -12.66 -7.95
CA VAL A 234 -5.27 -13.68 -8.61
C VAL A 234 -5.48 -15.02 -7.91
N TYR A 235 -6.56 -15.69 -8.27
CA TYR A 235 -6.93 -16.99 -7.68
C TYR A 235 -6.76 -18.10 -8.72
N GLY A 236 -6.33 -19.29 -8.29
CA GLY A 236 -6.23 -20.44 -9.21
C GLY A 236 -5.38 -21.60 -8.70
N THR A 237 -4.96 -22.46 -9.63
CA THR A 237 -3.92 -23.46 -9.38
C THR A 237 -2.54 -22.77 -9.36
N PRO A 238 -1.49 -23.41 -8.82
CA PRO A 238 -0.16 -22.83 -8.82
C PRO A 238 0.30 -22.32 -10.19
N GLU A 239 0.07 -23.10 -11.24
CA GLU A 239 0.49 -22.79 -12.61
C GLU A 239 -0.23 -21.53 -13.12
N SER A 240 -1.56 -21.49 -13.00
CA SER A 240 -2.35 -20.33 -13.45
C SER A 240 -2.04 -19.05 -12.66
N VAL A 241 -1.65 -19.18 -11.39
CA VAL A 241 -1.27 -18.03 -10.56
C VAL A 241 0.11 -17.51 -10.95
N VAL A 242 1.07 -18.39 -11.28
CA VAL A 242 2.36 -17.98 -11.83
C VAL A 242 2.16 -17.20 -13.13
N GLU A 243 1.40 -17.75 -14.07
CA GLU A 243 1.11 -17.11 -15.36
C GLU A 243 0.48 -15.72 -15.17
N ARG A 244 -0.54 -15.62 -14.32
CA ARG A 244 -1.22 -14.34 -14.06
C ARG A 244 -0.33 -13.31 -13.37
N LEU A 245 0.53 -13.73 -12.44
CA LEU A 245 1.46 -12.81 -11.78
C LEU A 245 2.57 -12.33 -12.73
N GLN A 246 3.06 -13.19 -13.63
CA GLN A 246 4.01 -12.83 -14.67
C GLN A 246 3.40 -11.84 -15.68
N GLU A 247 2.15 -12.08 -16.10
CA GLU A 247 1.42 -11.12 -16.96
C GLU A 247 1.32 -9.74 -16.29
N LEU A 248 0.93 -9.69 -15.01
CA LEU A 248 0.87 -8.42 -14.27
C LEU A 248 2.25 -7.77 -14.11
N GLN A 249 3.30 -8.57 -13.91
CA GLN A 249 4.68 -8.09 -13.84
C GLN A 249 5.11 -7.43 -15.15
N GLU A 250 4.85 -8.08 -16.28
CA GLU A 250 5.21 -7.59 -17.62
C GLU A 250 4.39 -6.35 -18.01
N GLU A 251 3.08 -6.39 -17.82
CA GLU A 251 2.18 -5.31 -18.25
C GLU A 251 2.29 -4.04 -17.41
N LEU A 252 2.62 -4.17 -16.13
CA LEU A 252 2.69 -3.07 -15.17
C LEU A 252 4.12 -2.73 -14.71
N GLY A 253 5.13 -3.48 -15.15
CA GLY A 253 6.52 -3.27 -14.73
C GLY A 253 6.74 -3.47 -13.22
N LEU A 254 6.04 -4.44 -12.62
CA LEU A 254 6.10 -4.66 -11.17
C LEU A 254 7.48 -5.20 -10.77
N THR A 255 8.03 -4.69 -9.66
CA THR A 255 9.20 -5.27 -9.01
C THR A 255 8.83 -6.05 -7.76
N GLN A 256 7.61 -5.88 -7.26
CA GLN A 256 7.14 -6.58 -6.07
C GLN A 256 5.64 -6.88 -6.12
N VAL A 257 5.27 -8.07 -5.65
CA VAL A 257 3.88 -8.43 -5.34
C VAL A 257 3.74 -8.60 -3.83
N ILE A 258 2.77 -7.90 -3.24
CA ILE A 258 2.37 -8.03 -1.84
C ILE A 258 1.01 -8.71 -1.84
N TYR A 259 1.01 -9.99 -1.50
CA TYR A 259 -0.21 -10.79 -1.59
C TYR A 259 -0.99 -10.86 -0.26
N GLU A 260 -2.30 -10.98 -0.38
CA GLU A 260 -3.21 -11.23 0.75
C GLU A 260 -4.03 -12.52 0.49
N VAL A 261 -3.83 -13.54 1.32
CA VAL A 261 -4.59 -14.81 1.22
C VAL A 261 -5.95 -14.78 1.90
N ASN A 262 -6.15 -13.85 2.84
CA ASN A 262 -7.36 -13.75 3.65
C ASN A 262 -8.14 -12.47 3.33
N PHE A 263 -8.40 -12.25 2.04
CA PHE A 263 -9.07 -11.04 1.58
C PHE A 263 -10.51 -11.00 2.08
N GLY A 264 -10.79 -10.10 3.02
CA GLY A 264 -12.07 -10.01 3.75
C GLY A 264 -12.08 -10.63 5.13
N CYS A 265 -10.95 -11.18 5.58
CA CYS A 265 -10.73 -11.69 6.93
C CYS A 265 -11.60 -12.90 7.34
N ASN A 266 -12.27 -13.57 6.41
CA ASN A 266 -13.21 -14.66 6.70
C ASN A 266 -12.80 -16.01 6.09
N VAL A 267 -11.60 -16.14 5.53
CA VAL A 267 -11.08 -17.44 5.08
C VAL A 267 -10.69 -18.27 6.31
N PRO A 268 -11.06 -19.56 6.43
CA PRO A 268 -10.63 -20.42 7.54
C PRO A 268 -9.10 -20.51 7.65
N LEU A 269 -8.56 -20.55 8.87
CA LEU A 269 -7.11 -20.56 9.10
C LEU A 269 -6.40 -21.73 8.40
N GLU A 270 -7.02 -22.91 8.38
CA GLU A 270 -6.47 -24.09 7.70
C GLU A 270 -6.31 -23.87 6.19
N HIS A 271 -7.25 -23.18 5.57
CA HIS A 271 -7.24 -22.82 4.15
C HIS A 271 -6.16 -21.77 3.88
N GLN A 272 -6.05 -20.75 4.74
CA GLN A 272 -4.97 -19.76 4.65
C GLN A 272 -3.59 -20.42 4.71
N ILE A 273 -3.37 -21.36 5.66
CA ILE A 273 -2.08 -22.05 5.81
C ILE A 273 -1.77 -22.90 4.56
N LYS A 274 -2.76 -23.63 4.02
CA LYS A 274 -2.58 -24.41 2.79
C LYS A 274 -2.22 -23.51 1.59
N ALA A 275 -2.96 -22.42 1.39
CA ALA A 275 -2.70 -21.46 0.32
C ALA A 275 -1.29 -20.85 0.43
N VAL A 276 -0.88 -20.42 1.63
CA VAL A 276 0.47 -19.88 1.87
C VAL A 276 1.56 -20.92 1.58
N ARG A 277 1.35 -22.20 1.93
CA ARG A 277 2.32 -23.26 1.58
C ARG A 277 2.43 -23.43 0.07
N LEU A 278 1.31 -23.54 -0.64
CA LEU A 278 1.31 -23.67 -2.10
C LEU A 278 1.96 -22.46 -2.78
N ILE A 279 1.70 -21.24 -2.30
CA ILE A 279 2.36 -20.04 -2.81
C ILE A 279 3.89 -20.15 -2.65
N ASN A 280 4.38 -20.51 -1.45
CA ASN A 280 5.82 -20.58 -1.21
C ASN A 280 6.52 -21.76 -1.89
N GLU A 281 5.85 -22.91 -2.04
CA GLU A 281 6.45 -24.13 -2.57
C GLU A 281 6.32 -24.26 -4.09
N LYS A 282 5.28 -23.65 -4.68
CA LYS A 282 4.90 -23.88 -6.08
C LYS A 282 4.77 -22.60 -6.91
N VAL A 283 4.48 -21.45 -6.31
CA VAL A 283 4.34 -20.19 -7.05
C VAL A 283 5.64 -19.38 -7.00
N ALA A 284 6.06 -18.98 -5.79
CA ALA A 284 7.20 -18.09 -5.59
C ALA A 284 8.52 -18.57 -6.25
N PRO A 285 8.86 -19.87 -6.25
CA PRO A 285 10.07 -20.35 -6.93
C PRO A 285 10.04 -20.25 -8.46
N ASN A 286 8.85 -20.05 -9.05
CA ASN A 286 8.63 -19.95 -10.50
C ASN A 286 8.38 -18.49 -10.95
N LEU A 287 8.52 -17.52 -10.06
CA LEU A 287 8.52 -16.09 -10.39
C LEU A 287 9.98 -15.63 -10.54
N ASN A 288 10.26 -14.86 -11.59
CA ASN A 288 11.59 -14.35 -11.92
C ASN A 288 11.97 -13.11 -11.10
#